data_AF-A0A850Q3K2-F1
#
_entry.id   AF-A0A850Q3K2-F1
#
_cell.length_a   1.000
_cell.length_b   1.000
_cell.length_c   1.000
_cell.angle_alpha   90.00
_cell.angle_beta   90.00
_cell.angle_gamma   90.00
#
_symmetry.space_group_name_H-M   'P 1'
#
loop_
_entity.id
_entity.type
_entity.pdbx_description
1 polymer ?
#
loop_
_entity_poly.entity_id
_entity_poly.type
_entity_poly.pdbx_seq_one_letter_code
_entity_poly.pdbx_strand_id
1 'polypeptide(L)'
;MIENWDRFPNNIAEVLGPIKRNSFTFNYSRFEVWQGGVCIYRGDSNGQIIAKLVNNDLHVTIDDIMINNHIIKQFTFKEISTNGDRVMWSKDIFNTSDKVEYNNPDISSLFFINEKLTKVTYTIHNPNTLVEFYS
;
A
#
# COMPACT_ATOMS: atom_id res chain seq x y z
N MET A 1 -6.00 -15.73 -14.29
CA MET A 1 -6.32 -16.50 -13.06
C MET A 1 -7.22 -15.62 -12.22
N ILE A 2 -8.31 -16.16 -11.67
CA ILE A 2 -9.04 -15.45 -10.61
C ILE A 2 -8.15 -15.58 -9.38
N GLU A 3 -7.55 -14.48 -8.95
CA GLU A 3 -6.80 -14.47 -7.71
C GLU A 3 -7.79 -14.63 -6.56
N ASN A 4 -7.65 -15.71 -5.79
CA ASN A 4 -8.52 -16.01 -4.66
C ASN A 4 -8.06 -15.23 -3.43
N TRP A 5 -8.23 -13.91 -3.47
CA TRP A 5 -7.95 -13.03 -2.35
C TRP A 5 -8.90 -13.30 -1.19
N ASP A 6 -8.38 -13.20 0.03
CA ASP A 6 -9.17 -13.20 1.25
C ASP A 6 -10.20 -12.06 1.22
N ARG A 7 -11.32 -12.26 1.91
CA ARG A 7 -12.43 -11.30 1.90
C ARG A 7 -12.60 -10.64 3.26
N PHE A 8 -12.77 -9.33 3.23
CA PHE A 8 -12.98 -8.47 4.38
C PHE A 8 -14.35 -7.79 4.27
N PRO A 9 -15.00 -7.48 5.41
CA PRO A 9 -16.23 -6.68 5.39
C PRO A 9 -15.95 -5.29 4.80
N ASN A 10 -16.95 -4.70 4.15
CA ASN A 10 -16.83 -3.32 3.68
C ASN A 10 -16.99 -2.36 4.85
N ASN A 11 -15.90 -1.75 5.29
CA ASN A 11 -15.87 -0.78 6.37
C ASN A 11 -14.95 0.38 5.97
N ILE A 12 -15.53 1.37 5.31
CA ILE A 12 -14.79 2.54 4.83
C ILE A 12 -14.65 3.54 5.98
N ALA A 13 -13.44 4.04 6.19
CA ALA A 13 -13.07 4.98 7.24
C ALA A 13 -13.56 4.58 8.65
N GLU A 14 -13.59 3.28 8.94
CA GLU A 14 -14.04 2.73 10.23
C GLU A 14 -15.49 3.11 10.61
N VAL A 15 -16.35 3.46 9.65
CA VAL A 15 -17.76 3.88 9.87
C VAL A 15 -18.61 2.79 10.53
N LEU A 16 -18.33 1.51 10.26
CA LEU A 16 -19.03 0.37 10.87
C LEU A 16 -18.38 -0.10 12.19
N GLY A 17 -17.36 0.61 12.67
CA GLY A 17 -16.62 0.31 13.88
C GLY A 17 -15.12 0.18 13.63
N PRO A 18 -14.31 0.06 14.70
CA PRO A 18 -12.86 0.02 14.60
C PRO A 18 -12.36 -1.17 13.78
N ILE A 19 -11.33 -0.95 12.97
CA ILE A 19 -10.61 -1.99 12.22
C ILE A 19 -9.31 -2.28 12.97
N LYS A 20 -8.98 -3.57 13.13
CA LYS A 20 -7.73 -3.96 13.76
C LYS A 20 -6.54 -3.47 12.93
N ARG A 21 -5.74 -2.58 13.50
CA ARG A 21 -4.50 -2.09 12.91
C ARG A 21 -3.36 -3.03 13.33
N ASN A 22 -2.54 -3.44 12.37
CA ASN A 22 -1.36 -4.29 12.63
C ASN A 22 -0.12 -3.70 11.94
N SER A 23 1.02 -3.74 12.64
CA SER A 23 2.33 -3.63 12.01
C SER A 23 2.56 -4.85 11.11
N PHE A 24 3.34 -4.70 10.05
CA PHE A 24 3.73 -5.81 9.18
C PHE A 24 5.12 -5.61 8.59
N THR A 25 5.75 -6.72 8.24
CA THR A 25 6.91 -6.75 7.35
C THR A 25 6.54 -7.55 6.12
N PHE A 26 6.86 -7.04 4.93
CA PHE A 26 6.57 -7.69 3.67
C PHE A 26 7.85 -7.78 2.83
N ASN A 27 8.37 -8.99 2.71
CA ASN A 27 9.48 -9.30 1.81
C ASN A 27 8.88 -9.61 0.44
N TYR A 28 9.42 -8.99 -0.61
CA TYR A 28 8.95 -9.18 -1.98
C TYR A 28 10.10 -9.65 -2.87
N SER A 29 9.75 -10.45 -3.86
CA SER A 29 10.66 -10.98 -4.87
C SER A 29 10.63 -10.14 -6.16
N ARG A 30 9.54 -9.41 -6.38
CA ARG A 30 9.27 -8.64 -7.60
C ARG A 30 8.46 -7.39 -7.30
N PHE A 31 8.69 -6.34 -8.09
CA PHE A 31 7.84 -5.16 -8.13
C PHE A 31 7.58 -4.67 -9.55
N GLU A 32 6.47 -3.96 -9.72
CA GLU A 32 6.06 -3.33 -10.98
C GLU A 32 5.66 -1.88 -10.73
N VAL A 33 6.08 -0.98 -11.61
CA VAL A 33 5.74 0.45 -11.58
C VAL A 33 4.88 0.75 -12.79
N TRP A 34 3.66 1.19 -12.53
CA TRP A 34 2.67 1.56 -13.52
C TRP A 34 2.46 3.06 -13.47
N GLN A 35 2.51 3.72 -14.61
CA GLN A 35 2.23 5.15 -14.71
C GLN A 35 1.22 5.39 -15.83
N GLY A 36 0.10 6.04 -15.51
CA GLY A 36 -0.98 6.27 -16.50
C GLY A 36 -1.57 4.99 -17.10
N GLY A 37 -1.56 3.87 -16.37
CA GLY A 37 -2.06 2.58 -16.83
C GLY A 37 -1.08 1.73 -17.65
N VAL A 38 0.15 2.22 -17.87
CA VAL A 38 1.21 1.47 -18.57
C VAL A 38 2.28 1.05 -17.58
N CYS A 39 2.71 -0.22 -17.62
CA CYS A 39 3.88 -0.68 -16.86
C CYS A 39 5.13 -0.05 -17.47
N ILE A 40 5.76 0.87 -16.75
CA ILE A 40 6.96 1.58 -17.21
C ILE A 40 8.25 0.94 -16.70
N TYR A 41 8.15 0.14 -15.63
CA TYR A 41 9.29 -0.56 -15.05
C TYR A 41 8.83 -1.84 -14.34
N ARG A 42 9.64 -2.88 -14.47
CA ARG A 42 9.50 -4.13 -13.74
C ARG A 42 10.87 -4.54 -13.23
N GLY A 43 10.96 -4.87 -11.96
CA GLY A 43 12.20 -5.28 -11.32
C GLY A 43 12.00 -6.48 -10.42
N ASP A 44 13.05 -7.29 -10.31
CA ASP A 44 13.17 -8.30 -9.28
C ASP A 44 14.03 -7.73 -8.14
N SER A 45 13.71 -8.09 -6.90
CA SER A 45 14.38 -7.58 -5.72
C SER A 45 14.26 -8.56 -4.56
N ASN A 46 15.14 -8.45 -3.57
CA ASN A 46 14.99 -9.11 -2.27
C ASN A 46 14.72 -8.07 -1.16
N GLY A 47 14.11 -6.94 -1.55
CA GLY A 47 13.80 -5.83 -0.66
C GLY A 47 12.67 -6.17 0.32
N GLN A 48 12.48 -5.27 1.27
CA GLN A 48 11.44 -5.38 2.28
C GLN A 48 10.69 -4.07 2.50
N ILE A 49 9.41 -4.19 2.84
CA ILE A 49 8.59 -3.11 3.36
C ILE A 49 8.42 -3.36 4.86
N ILE A 50 8.78 -2.37 5.67
CA ILE A 50 8.58 -2.41 7.12
C ILE A 50 7.52 -1.37 7.48
N ALA A 51 6.38 -1.81 7.98
CA ALA A 51 5.29 -0.95 8.41
C ALA A 51 5.06 -1.09 9.92
N LYS A 52 5.28 -0.02 10.67
CA LYS A 52 5.17 0.03 12.14
C LYS A 52 4.05 0.96 12.57
N LEU A 53 3.25 0.52 13.53
CA LEU A 53 2.28 1.39 14.19
C LEU A 53 2.96 2.27 15.23
N VAL A 54 2.75 3.58 15.13
CA VAL A 54 3.15 4.58 16.13
C VAL A 54 1.97 5.53 16.31
N ASN A 55 1.46 5.65 17.54
CA ASN A 55 0.28 6.47 17.85
C ASN A 55 -0.92 6.22 16.92
N ASN A 56 -1.18 4.95 16.60
CA ASN A 56 -2.21 4.48 15.67
C ASN A 56 -1.93 4.74 14.18
N ASP A 57 -0.95 5.56 13.83
CA ASP A 57 -0.55 5.80 12.45
C ASP A 57 0.38 4.69 11.94
N LEU A 58 0.25 4.33 10.67
CA LEU A 58 1.12 3.37 10.01
C LEU A 58 2.32 4.09 9.40
N HIS A 59 3.50 3.90 9.99
CA HIS A 59 4.77 4.41 9.48
C HIS A 59 5.44 3.35 8.61
N VAL A 60 5.66 3.67 7.34
CA VAL A 60 6.21 2.75 6.35
C VAL A 60 7.62 3.14 5.98
N THR A 61 8.51 2.15 5.92
CA THR A 61 9.85 2.25 5.35
C THR A 61 10.01 1.20 4.26
N ILE A 62 10.44 1.60 3.07
CA ILE A 62 10.84 0.68 1.99
C ILE A 62 12.37 0.59 1.99
N ASP A 63 12.86 -0.61 2.32
CA ASP A 63 14.28 -0.95 2.33
C ASP A 63 14.61 -1.73 1.06
N ASP A 64 14.74 -0.96 -0.02
CA ASP A 64 15.22 -1.42 -1.31
C ASP A 64 15.88 -0.24 -2.03
N ILE A 65 16.98 -0.49 -2.74
CA ILE A 65 17.67 0.50 -3.55
C ILE A 65 17.12 0.57 -4.98
N MET A 66 16.52 -0.51 -5.48
CA MET A 66 16.08 -0.66 -6.86
C MET A 66 14.86 0.22 -7.20
N ILE A 67 14.07 0.61 -6.19
CA ILE A 67 12.83 1.39 -6.36
C ILE A 67 13.01 2.91 -6.14
N ASN A 68 14.21 3.38 -5.80
CA ASN A 68 14.47 4.72 -5.23
C ASN A 68 13.99 5.93 -6.06
N ASN A 69 13.69 5.75 -7.33
CA ASN A 69 13.28 6.83 -8.23
C ASN A 69 11.76 6.90 -8.45
N HIS A 70 11.00 5.91 -7.96
CA HIS A 70 9.56 5.79 -8.24
C HIS A 70 8.68 6.04 -7.00
N ILE A 71 9.28 6.04 -5.81
CA ILE A 71 8.56 6.17 -4.54
C ILE A 71 9.52 6.73 -3.48
N ILE A 72 9.04 7.61 -2.60
CA ILE A 72 9.82 8.00 -1.43
C ILE A 72 9.91 6.83 -0.44
N LYS A 73 11.03 6.69 0.26
CA LYS A 73 11.26 5.51 1.11
C LYS A 73 10.50 5.50 2.43
N GLN A 74 10.08 6.66 2.91
CA GLN A 74 9.45 6.80 4.22
C GLN A 74 8.21 7.67 4.11
N PHE A 75 7.08 7.17 4.60
CA PHE A 75 5.79 7.84 4.55
C PHE A 75 4.86 7.28 5.63
N THR A 76 3.73 7.96 5.84
CA THR A 76 2.76 7.58 6.87
C THR A 76 1.33 7.56 6.35
N PHE A 77 0.50 6.73 6.96
CA PHE A 77 -0.96 6.69 6.77
C PHE A 77 -1.66 6.77 8.12
N LYS A 78 -2.82 7.40 8.15
CA LYS A 78 -3.58 7.65 9.39
C LYS A 78 -4.90 6.90 9.43
N GLU A 79 -5.47 6.68 8.27
CA GLU A 79 -6.81 6.15 8.09
C GLU A 79 -6.73 4.74 7.52
N ILE A 80 -7.62 3.88 7.96
CA ILE A 80 -7.71 2.47 7.54
C ILE A 80 -9.13 2.17 7.07
N SER A 81 -9.25 1.23 6.13
CA SER A 81 -10.51 0.70 5.65
C SER A 81 -10.37 -0.75 5.25
N THR A 82 -11.48 -1.45 5.18
CA THR A 82 -11.58 -2.76 4.52
C THR A 82 -12.59 -2.66 3.40
N ASN A 83 -12.29 -3.25 2.25
CA ASN A 83 -13.15 -3.20 1.08
C ASN A 83 -12.98 -4.46 0.22
N GLY A 84 -13.87 -5.43 0.39
CA GLY A 84 -13.88 -6.64 -0.41
C GLY A 84 -12.63 -7.49 -0.21
N ASP A 85 -11.64 -7.35 -1.09
CA ASP A 85 -10.42 -8.19 -1.16
C ASP A 85 -9.17 -7.59 -0.49
N ARG A 86 -9.30 -6.40 0.11
CA ARG A 86 -8.14 -5.67 0.63
C ARG A 86 -8.39 -4.95 1.95
N VAL A 87 -7.29 -4.81 2.69
CA VAL A 87 -7.15 -3.80 3.75
C VAL A 87 -6.46 -2.60 3.13
N MET A 88 -7.07 -1.42 3.25
CA MET A 88 -6.57 -0.18 2.67
C MET A 88 -6.12 0.77 3.77
N TRP A 89 -4.98 1.42 3.58
CA TRP A 89 -4.55 2.56 4.38
C TRP A 89 -4.51 3.80 3.51
N SER A 90 -4.82 4.95 4.08
CA SER A 90 -4.79 6.23 3.36
C SER A 90 -4.35 7.38 4.26
N LYS A 91 -3.84 8.44 3.62
CA LYS A 91 -3.59 9.72 4.27
C LYS A 91 -4.87 10.54 4.44
N ASP A 92 -5.82 10.38 3.53
CA ASP A 92 -7.04 11.18 3.41
C ASP A 92 -8.05 10.44 2.49
N ILE A 93 -8.80 9.49 3.05
CA ILE A 93 -9.76 8.63 2.35
C ILE A 93 -10.80 9.44 1.56
N PHE A 94 -11.21 10.58 2.11
CA PHE A 94 -12.25 11.43 1.53
C PHE A 94 -11.69 12.56 0.67
N ASN A 95 -10.37 12.60 0.44
CA ASN A 95 -9.67 13.63 -0.32
C ASN A 95 -10.11 15.06 0.09
N THR A 96 -10.08 15.33 1.39
CA THR A 96 -10.49 16.62 1.97
C THR A 96 -9.40 17.69 1.92
N SER A 97 -8.15 17.30 1.75
CA SER A 97 -6.99 18.18 1.87
C SER A 97 -6.39 18.64 0.54
N ASP A 98 -6.74 17.99 -0.58
CA ASP A 98 -6.15 18.19 -1.93
C ASP A 98 -4.61 18.18 -1.95
N LYS A 99 -3.97 17.61 -0.91
CA LYS A 99 -2.52 17.56 -0.80
C LYS A 99 -1.98 16.38 -1.59
N VAL A 100 -1.34 16.69 -2.71
CA VAL A 100 -0.64 15.70 -3.52
C VAL A 100 0.85 16.00 -3.54
N GLU A 101 1.64 15.09 -2.98
CA GLU A 101 3.09 15.21 -2.88
C GLU A 101 3.79 14.33 -3.93
N TYR A 102 4.89 14.83 -4.48
CA TYR A 102 5.63 14.12 -5.53
C TYR A 102 6.22 12.79 -5.02
N ASN A 103 5.98 11.70 -5.73
CA ASN A 103 6.43 10.33 -5.41
C ASN A 103 6.01 9.82 -4.02
N ASN A 104 5.07 10.50 -3.36
CA ASN A 104 4.66 10.15 -2.01
C ASN A 104 3.34 9.35 -2.05
N PRO A 105 3.31 8.10 -1.58
CA PRO A 105 2.09 7.33 -1.52
C PRO A 105 1.01 8.02 -0.69
N ASP A 106 -0.21 8.00 -1.18
CA ASP A 106 -1.40 8.50 -0.47
C ASP A 106 -2.38 7.37 -0.14
N ILE A 107 -2.31 6.26 -0.86
CA ILE A 107 -3.08 5.03 -0.60
C ILE A 107 -2.16 3.81 -0.60
N SER A 108 -2.34 2.93 0.37
CA SER A 108 -1.79 1.57 0.41
C SER A 108 -2.93 0.55 0.35
N SER A 109 -2.76 -0.53 -0.41
CA SER A 109 -3.67 -1.69 -0.39
C SER A 109 -2.90 -2.97 -0.10
N LEU A 110 -3.41 -3.76 0.83
CA LEU A 110 -2.84 -5.01 1.30
C LEU A 110 -3.77 -6.15 0.89
N PHE A 111 -3.23 -7.13 0.16
CA PHE A 111 -3.97 -8.28 -0.36
C PHE A 111 -3.43 -9.58 0.23
N PHE A 112 -4.32 -10.43 0.71
CA PHE A 112 -4.00 -11.63 1.47
C PHE A 112 -4.54 -12.87 0.77
N ILE A 113 -3.81 -13.98 0.89
CA ILE A 113 -4.28 -15.33 0.50
C ILE A 113 -4.04 -16.23 1.69
N ASN A 114 -5.10 -16.86 2.19
CA ASN A 114 -5.05 -17.73 3.38
C ASN A 114 -4.37 -17.02 4.56
N GLU A 115 -4.79 -15.77 4.82
CA GLU A 115 -4.30 -14.86 5.86
C GLU A 115 -2.84 -14.39 5.69
N LYS A 116 -2.17 -14.80 4.60
CA LYS A 116 -0.80 -14.37 4.29
C LYS A 116 -0.81 -13.18 3.35
N LEU A 117 -0.20 -12.07 3.78
CA LEU A 117 0.04 -10.91 2.94
C LEU A 117 0.91 -11.32 1.74
N THR A 118 0.36 -11.16 0.53
CA THR A 118 0.97 -11.67 -0.72
C THR A 118 1.21 -10.56 -1.75
N LYS A 119 0.46 -9.45 -1.66
CA LYS A 119 0.66 -8.27 -2.48
C LYS A 119 0.45 -7.00 -1.66
N VAL A 120 1.34 -6.03 -1.85
CA VAL A 120 1.22 -4.67 -1.33
C VAL A 120 1.23 -3.73 -2.53
N THR A 121 0.35 -2.75 -2.55
CA THR A 121 0.37 -1.70 -3.57
C THR A 121 0.38 -0.32 -2.95
N TYR A 122 1.13 0.60 -3.55
CA TYR A 122 1.10 2.02 -3.22
C TYR A 122 0.61 2.81 -4.43
N THR A 123 -0.45 3.61 -4.23
CA THR A 123 -0.91 4.60 -5.20
C THR A 123 -0.31 5.95 -4.84
N ILE A 124 0.17 6.65 -5.85
CA ILE A 124 0.77 7.98 -5.80
C ILE A 124 0.04 8.82 -6.85
N HIS A 125 -0.56 9.95 -6.46
CA HIS A 125 -1.28 10.79 -7.42
C HIS A 125 -0.38 11.81 -8.16
N ASN A 126 0.86 12.04 -7.73
CA ASN A 126 1.82 12.90 -8.43
C ASN A 126 3.21 12.25 -8.58
N PRO A 127 3.60 11.79 -9.78
CA PRO A 127 2.72 11.58 -10.94
C PRO A 127 1.78 10.39 -10.68
N ASN A 128 0.68 10.28 -11.44
CA ASN A 128 -0.28 9.16 -11.35
C ASN A 128 0.41 7.80 -11.55
N THR A 129 0.80 7.18 -10.44
CA THR A 129 1.68 6.01 -10.36
C THR A 129 1.09 5.00 -9.41
N LEU A 130 1.11 3.73 -9.81
CA LEU A 130 0.81 2.58 -8.99
C LEU A 130 2.07 1.72 -8.90
N VAL A 131 2.56 1.49 -7.68
CA VAL A 131 3.68 0.58 -7.42
C VAL A 131 3.12 -0.68 -6.79
N GLU A 132 3.40 -1.83 -7.38
CA GLU A 132 2.92 -3.13 -6.92
C GLU A 132 4.10 -4.01 -6.49
N PHE A 133 4.00 -4.63 -5.32
CA PHE A 133 5.01 -5.51 -4.75
C PHE A 133 4.43 -6.90 -4.54
N TYR A 134 5.20 -7.93 -4.90
CA TYR A 134 4.76 -9.32 -4.95
C TYR A 134 5.72 -10.23 -4.18
N SER A 135 5.19 -11.07 -3.29
CA SER A 135 5.98 -12.08 -2.56
C SER A 135 6.00 -13.42 -3.27
#